data_AF-A0A3M6V8L8-F1
#
_entry.id   AF-A0A3M6V8L8-F1
#
_cell.length_a   1.000
_cell.length_b   1.000
_cell.length_c   1.000
_cell.angle_alpha   90.00
_cell.angle_beta   90.00
_cell.angle_gamma   90.00
#
_symmetry.space_group_name_H-M   'P 1'
#
loop_
_entity.id
_entity.type
_entity.pdbx_description
1 polymer ?
#
loop_
_entity_poly.entity_id
_entity_poly.type
_entity_poly.pdbx_seq_one_letter_code
_entity_poly.pdbx_strand_id
1 'polypeptide(L)'
;MAGNMDEGVFKITTLTSVSFYHKHTISRIINKIQKTGSTENCSRSGRPTELSADAKTFIEKQMHINNEATSIQIQKQLAKHGIVVNFCTVRRLRAKQGWTLQHNHYCQLIRVANKVKRLEYAQKILDSHDTFHIVIFFDECSVFLEQYRLICYQKVDKPLKRKPKPKHPLKVHVWAGINPKGGTVFLHL
;
A
#
# COMPACT_ATOMS: atom_id res chain seq x y z
N MET A 1 -66.79 -9.38 -11.92
CA MET A 1 -66.45 -8.44 -10.83
C MET A 1 -64.94 -8.22 -10.87
N ALA A 2 -64.50 -7.11 -11.49
CA ALA A 2 -63.09 -6.75 -11.59
C ALA A 2 -62.69 -5.98 -10.32
N GLY A 3 -61.86 -6.59 -9.48
CA GLY A 3 -61.34 -5.97 -8.27
C GLY A 3 -60.24 -4.98 -8.61
N ASN A 4 -60.45 -3.72 -8.23
CA ASN A 4 -59.47 -2.64 -8.26
C ASN A 4 -58.25 -2.99 -7.39
N MET A 5 -57.09 -3.14 -8.02
CA MET A 5 -55.78 -3.12 -7.36
C MET A 5 -55.20 -1.72 -7.49
N ASP A 6 -55.71 -0.79 -6.68
CA ASP A 6 -55.31 0.63 -6.66
C ASP A 6 -54.78 1.04 -5.27
N GLU A 7 -54.03 0.16 -4.61
CA GLU A 7 -53.34 0.49 -3.34
C GLU A 7 -51.82 0.60 -3.57
N GLY A 8 -51.32 1.86 -3.57
CA GLY A 8 -49.90 2.16 -3.35
C GLY A 8 -49.14 2.88 -4.47
N VAL A 9 -49.75 3.17 -5.63
CA VAL A 9 -49.03 3.86 -6.73
C VAL A 9 -49.21 5.38 -6.62
N PHE A 10 -48.23 6.08 -6.03
CA PHE A 10 -48.17 7.54 -6.08
C PHE A 10 -48.19 8.00 -7.55
N LYS A 11 -49.26 8.68 -7.96
CA LYS A 11 -49.41 9.19 -9.33
C LYS A 11 -48.33 10.25 -9.60
N ILE A 12 -47.74 10.24 -10.79
CA ILE A 12 -46.65 11.16 -11.19
C ILE A 12 -47.07 12.63 -10.95
N THR A 13 -48.35 12.94 -11.16
CA THR A 13 -48.94 14.27 -10.97
C THR A 13 -48.87 14.76 -9.51
N THR A 14 -49.14 13.89 -8.53
CA THR A 14 -49.04 14.23 -7.11
C THR A 14 -47.59 14.38 -6.65
N LEU A 15 -46.67 13.59 -7.21
CA LEU A 15 -45.23 13.76 -6.94
C LEU A 15 -44.66 15.04 -7.56
N THR A 16 -45.20 15.50 -8.71
CA THR A 16 -44.76 16.75 -9.34
C THR A 16 -45.27 17.98 -8.60
N SER A 17 -46.44 17.91 -7.95
CA SER A 17 -46.95 19.00 -7.12
C SER A 17 -46.28 19.08 -5.74
N VAL A 18 -45.76 17.95 -5.23
CA VAL A 18 -45.11 17.86 -3.91
C VAL A 18 -43.59 18.04 -3.99
N SER A 19 -42.98 17.75 -5.15
CA SER A 19 -41.53 17.90 -5.35
C SER A 19 -41.26 18.94 -6.44
N PHE A 20 -40.31 19.87 -6.21
CA PHE A 20 -39.92 20.93 -7.15
C PHE A 20 -39.21 20.42 -8.43
N TYR A 21 -39.39 19.15 -8.80
CA TYR A 21 -38.75 18.53 -9.96
C TYR A 21 -39.69 18.48 -11.15
N HIS A 22 -39.12 18.68 -12.35
CA HIS A 22 -39.86 18.59 -13.59
C HIS A 22 -40.49 17.19 -13.78
N LYS A 23 -41.73 17.13 -14.27
CA LYS A 23 -42.49 15.88 -14.50
C LYS A 23 -41.66 14.77 -15.17
N HIS A 24 -40.90 15.13 -16.21
CA HIS A 24 -40.02 14.19 -16.93
C HIS A 24 -38.91 13.58 -16.06
N THR A 25 -38.38 14.31 -15.10
CA THR A 25 -37.37 13.82 -14.15
C THR A 25 -37.99 12.78 -13.23
N ILE A 26 -39.19 13.05 -12.70
CA ILE A 26 -39.95 12.12 -11.84
C ILE A 26 -40.30 10.84 -12.61
N SER A 27 -40.80 10.96 -13.85
CA SER A 27 -41.06 9.80 -14.70
C SER A 27 -39.79 8.98 -14.98
N ARG A 28 -38.64 9.63 -15.24
CA ARG A 28 -37.35 8.93 -15.45
C ARG A 28 -36.90 8.18 -14.20
N ILE A 29 -37.06 8.76 -13.02
CA ILE A 29 -36.70 8.12 -11.74
C ILE A 29 -37.60 6.91 -11.47
N ILE A 30 -38.92 7.04 -11.61
CA ILE A 30 -39.87 5.93 -11.42
C ILE A 30 -39.56 4.79 -12.40
N ASN A 31 -39.38 5.11 -13.69
CA ASN A 31 -39.04 4.11 -14.70
C ASN A 31 -37.69 3.42 -14.42
N LYS A 32 -36.72 4.14 -13.84
CA LYS A 32 -35.43 3.58 -13.43
C LYS A 32 -35.59 2.63 -12.23
N ILE A 33 -36.36 3.02 -11.22
CA ILE A 33 -36.65 2.17 -10.06
C ILE A 33 -37.39 0.90 -10.50
N GLN A 34 -38.41 1.02 -11.37
CA GLN A 34 -39.15 -0.14 -11.88
C GLN A 34 -38.27 -1.11 -12.69
N LYS A 35 -37.29 -0.59 -13.44
CA LYS A 35 -36.41 -1.43 -14.28
C LYS A 35 -35.22 -2.02 -13.56
N THR A 36 -34.62 -1.29 -12.61
CA THR A 36 -33.33 -1.64 -12.01
C THR A 36 -33.42 -1.90 -10.51
N GLY A 37 -34.57 -1.58 -9.87
CA GLY A 37 -34.78 -1.71 -8.43
C GLY A 37 -34.00 -0.70 -7.58
N SER A 38 -33.26 0.22 -8.18
CA SER A 38 -32.34 1.13 -7.48
C SER A 38 -32.45 2.57 -7.98
N THR A 39 -32.28 3.52 -7.06
CA THR A 39 -32.18 4.96 -7.34
C THR A 39 -30.75 5.39 -7.65
N GLU A 40 -29.74 4.56 -7.35
CA GLU A 40 -28.33 4.89 -7.52
C GLU A 40 -27.96 5.15 -8.98
N ASN A 41 -27.09 6.13 -9.21
CA ASN A 41 -26.65 6.46 -10.56
C ASN A 41 -25.81 5.33 -11.16
N CYS A 42 -26.17 4.88 -12.36
CA CYS A 42 -25.34 3.95 -13.12
C CYS A 42 -23.99 4.60 -13.43
N SER A 43 -22.93 3.79 -13.47
CA SER A 43 -21.61 4.23 -13.93
C SER A 43 -21.74 4.81 -15.34
N ARG A 44 -21.29 6.06 -15.51
CA ARG A 44 -21.23 6.70 -16.82
C ARG A 44 -20.13 6.00 -17.65
N SER A 45 -20.36 5.88 -18.95
CA SER A 45 -19.45 5.19 -19.89
C SER A 45 -18.03 5.78 -19.92
N GLY A 46 -17.86 7.05 -19.53
CA GLY A 46 -16.56 7.72 -19.47
C GLY A 46 -15.89 7.82 -20.85
N ARG A 47 -14.66 8.35 -20.89
CA ARG A 47 -13.84 8.36 -22.10
C ARG A 47 -13.22 6.96 -22.28
N PRO A 48 -13.32 6.32 -23.46
CA PRO A 48 -12.65 5.06 -23.71
C PRO A 48 -11.14 5.22 -23.53
N THR A 49 -10.52 4.31 -22.78
CA THR A 49 -9.08 4.31 -22.56
C THR A 49 -8.36 3.93 -23.87
N GLU A 50 -7.52 4.81 -24.40
CA GLU A 50 -6.68 4.59 -25.59
C GLU A 50 -5.56 3.53 -25.41
N LEU A 51 -5.61 2.73 -24.35
CA LEU A 51 -4.50 1.87 -23.94
C LEU A 51 -4.80 0.39 -24.22
N SER A 52 -3.98 -0.20 -25.11
CA SER A 52 -4.05 -1.61 -25.48
C SER A 52 -3.96 -2.53 -24.26
N ALA A 53 -4.69 -3.65 -24.30
CA ALA A 53 -4.57 -4.73 -23.33
C ALA A 53 -3.13 -5.26 -23.27
N ASP A 54 -2.42 -5.27 -24.40
CA ASP A 54 -1.03 -5.72 -24.51
C ASP A 54 -0.06 -4.84 -23.71
N ALA A 55 -0.34 -3.53 -23.66
CA ALA A 55 0.48 -2.61 -22.86
C ALA A 55 0.36 -2.91 -21.36
N LYS A 56 -0.83 -3.33 -20.90
CA LYS A 56 -1.08 -3.66 -19.49
C LYS A 56 -0.39 -4.96 -19.10
N THR A 57 -0.52 -6.00 -19.91
CA THR A 57 0.13 -7.30 -19.67
C THR A 57 1.65 -7.16 -19.72
N PHE A 58 2.17 -6.33 -20.62
CA PHE A 58 3.60 -6.02 -20.67
C PHE A 58 4.09 -5.35 -19.38
N ILE A 59 3.41 -4.29 -18.92
CA ILE A 59 3.78 -3.60 -17.68
C ILE A 59 3.78 -4.56 -16.50
N GLU A 60 2.76 -5.41 -16.38
CA GLU A 60 2.64 -6.39 -15.31
C GLU A 60 3.80 -7.38 -15.31
N LYS A 61 4.13 -7.95 -16.48
CA LYS A 61 5.31 -8.82 -16.64
C LYS A 61 6.61 -8.13 -16.24
N GLN A 62 6.81 -6.87 -16.65
CA GLN A 62 8.01 -6.11 -16.28
C GLN A 62 8.08 -5.84 -14.78
N MET A 63 6.95 -5.53 -14.13
CA MET A 63 6.91 -5.29 -12.68
C MET A 63 7.24 -6.53 -11.86
N HIS A 64 6.88 -7.74 -12.33
CA HIS A 64 7.27 -8.99 -11.68
C HIS A 64 8.76 -9.31 -11.83
N ILE A 65 9.38 -8.92 -12.96
CA ILE A 65 10.82 -9.13 -13.19
C ILE A 65 11.65 -8.13 -12.37
N ASN A 66 11.26 -6.86 -12.39
CA ASN A 66 11.94 -5.78 -11.70
C ASN A 66 10.93 -4.75 -11.19
N ASN A 67 10.57 -4.87 -9.91
CA ASN A 67 9.63 -3.97 -9.25
C ASN A 67 10.23 -2.58 -8.91
N GLU A 68 11.55 -2.40 -9.05
CA GLU A 68 12.24 -1.12 -8.85
C GLU A 68 12.26 -0.25 -10.12
N ALA A 69 11.82 -0.80 -11.26
CA ALA A 69 11.84 -0.10 -12.53
C ALA A 69 11.01 1.20 -12.50
N THR A 70 11.62 2.30 -12.94
CA THR A 70 10.95 3.60 -13.03
C THR A 70 9.95 3.65 -14.19
N SER A 71 8.96 4.54 -14.13
CA SER A 71 7.99 4.70 -15.23
C SER A 71 8.66 5.05 -16.57
N ILE A 72 9.78 5.77 -16.53
CA ILE A 72 10.55 6.17 -17.71
C ILE A 72 11.27 4.96 -18.33
N GLN A 73 11.81 4.05 -17.52
CA GLN A 73 12.43 2.83 -18.02
C GLN A 73 11.40 1.92 -18.70
N ILE A 74 10.23 1.73 -18.07
CA ILE A 74 9.14 0.93 -18.64
C ILE A 74 8.61 1.58 -19.92
N GLN A 75 8.48 2.91 -19.96
CA GLN A 75 8.14 3.64 -21.18
C GLN A 75 9.12 3.37 -22.32
N LYS A 76 10.43 3.42 -22.05
CA LYS A 76 11.47 3.10 -23.06
C LYS A 76 11.36 1.65 -23.54
N GLN A 77 11.05 0.72 -22.65
CA GLN A 77 10.82 -0.68 -23.02
C GLN A 77 9.57 -0.85 -23.89
N LEU A 78 8.47 -0.17 -23.56
CA LEU A 78 7.24 -0.17 -24.38
C LEU A 78 7.48 0.43 -25.76
N ALA A 79 8.24 1.52 -25.86
CA ALA A 79 8.58 2.15 -27.13
C ALA A 79 9.36 1.20 -28.06
N LYS A 80 10.23 0.34 -27.51
CA LYS A 80 10.91 -0.72 -28.29
C LYS A 80 9.96 -1.76 -28.87
N HIS A 81 8.79 -1.94 -28.26
CA HIS A 81 7.75 -2.87 -28.73
C HIS A 81 6.69 -2.15 -29.57
N GLY A 82 6.96 -0.92 -30.05
CA GLY A 82 6.05 -0.15 -30.90
C GLY A 82 4.95 0.61 -30.16
N ILE A 83 4.91 0.56 -28.82
CA ILE A 83 3.90 1.23 -28.01
C ILE A 83 4.46 2.54 -27.46
N VAL A 84 4.11 3.65 -28.11
CA VAL A 84 4.53 4.99 -27.68
C VAL A 84 3.52 5.57 -26.70
N VAL A 85 3.88 5.64 -25.43
CA VAL A 85 3.06 6.24 -24.36
C VAL A 85 3.87 7.24 -23.55
N ASN A 86 3.20 8.15 -22.85
CA ASN A 86 3.85 9.03 -21.87
C ASN A 86 4.14 8.27 -20.56
N PHE A 87 5.26 8.53 -19.89
CA PHE A 87 5.60 7.95 -18.58
C PHE A 87 4.51 8.20 -17.52
N CYS A 88 3.81 9.35 -17.55
CA CYS A 88 2.68 9.63 -16.67
C CYS A 88 1.51 8.66 -16.87
N THR A 89 1.35 8.14 -18.09
CA THR A 89 0.34 7.13 -18.42
C THR A 89 0.74 5.77 -17.87
N VAL A 90 2.02 5.39 -18.00
CA VAL A 90 2.58 4.18 -17.38
C VAL A 90 2.39 4.22 -15.86
N ARG A 91 2.68 5.36 -15.21
CA ARG A 91 2.47 5.53 -13.76
C ARG A 91 1.01 5.31 -13.35
N ARG A 92 0.06 5.91 -14.09
CA ARG A 92 -1.38 5.75 -13.84
C ARG A 92 -1.84 4.30 -14.04
N LEU A 93 -1.33 3.64 -15.07
CA LEU A 93 -1.64 2.23 -15.34
C LEU A 93 -1.15 1.32 -14.21
N ARG A 94 0.08 1.51 -13.74
CA ARG A 94 0.62 0.78 -12.59
C ARG A 94 -0.26 0.94 -11.35
N ALA A 95 -0.62 2.17 -11.02
CA ALA A 95 -1.51 2.45 -9.89
C ALA A 95 -2.89 1.77 -10.07
N LYS A 96 -3.45 1.79 -11.28
CA LYS A 96 -4.73 1.12 -11.58
C LYS A 96 -4.64 -0.41 -11.50
N GLN A 97 -3.47 -0.98 -11.75
CA GLN A 97 -3.17 -2.41 -11.57
C GLN A 97 -2.80 -2.77 -10.12
N GLY A 98 -2.82 -1.81 -9.18
CA GLY A 98 -2.50 -2.05 -7.77
C GLY A 98 -1.02 -1.91 -7.41
N TRP A 99 -0.15 -1.58 -8.38
CA TRP A 99 1.27 -1.33 -8.10
C TRP A 99 1.47 0.05 -7.49
N THR A 100 1.65 0.06 -6.17
CA THR A 100 1.96 1.27 -5.38
C THR A 100 3.42 1.34 -5.00
N LEU A 101 3.95 2.55 -4.82
CA LEU A 101 5.28 2.74 -4.24
C LEU A 101 5.25 2.29 -2.77
N GLN A 102 6.12 1.34 -2.43
CA GLN A 102 6.29 0.83 -1.07
C GLN A 102 7.73 1.07 -0.61
N HIS A 103 7.94 1.16 0.70
CA HIS A 103 9.29 1.23 1.24
C HIS A 103 9.92 -0.16 1.24
N ASN A 104 11.14 -0.25 0.70
CA ASN A 104 11.94 -1.46 0.84
C ASN A 104 12.44 -1.54 2.29
N HIS A 105 12.11 -2.63 2.97
CA HIS A 105 12.69 -2.93 4.27
C HIS A 105 14.09 -3.52 4.07
N TYR A 106 15.11 -2.81 4.56
CA TYR A 106 16.47 -3.32 4.52
C TYR A 106 16.62 -4.50 5.49
N CYS A 107 17.30 -5.55 5.07
CA CYS A 107 17.70 -6.66 5.92
C CYS A 107 19.15 -7.05 5.64
N GLN A 108 19.80 -7.66 6.62
CA GLN A 108 21.16 -8.17 6.46
C GLN A 108 21.15 -9.36 5.50
N LEU A 109 22.06 -9.35 4.51
CA LEU A 109 22.20 -10.44 3.56
C LEU A 109 22.76 -11.69 4.26
N ILE A 110 21.96 -12.75 4.33
CA ILE A 110 22.36 -14.03 4.89
C ILE A 110 23.05 -14.86 3.79
N ARG A 111 24.29 -15.29 4.06
CA ARG A 111 25.02 -16.22 3.18
C ARG A 111 24.23 -17.52 2.97
N VAL A 112 24.30 -18.12 1.79
CA VAL A 112 23.55 -19.34 1.43
C VAL A 112 23.78 -20.47 2.44
N ALA A 113 25.04 -20.72 2.82
CA ALA A 113 25.38 -21.74 3.83
C ALA A 113 24.75 -21.49 5.21
N ASN A 114 24.56 -20.22 5.59
CA ASN A 114 23.95 -19.87 6.87
C ASN A 114 22.42 -20.01 6.83
N LYS A 115 21.79 -19.92 5.65
CA LYS A 115 20.34 -20.13 5.51
C LYS A 115 19.95 -21.55 5.92
N VAL A 116 20.70 -22.53 5.45
CA VAL A 116 20.48 -23.96 5.76
C VAL A 116 20.57 -24.19 7.26
N LYS A 117 21.67 -23.73 7.90
CA LYS A 117 21.86 -23.86 9.36
C LYS A 117 20.76 -23.19 10.19
N ARG A 118 20.27 -22.01 9.75
CA ARG A 118 19.17 -21.32 10.45
C ARG A 118 17.85 -22.09 10.31
N LEU A 119 17.58 -22.67 9.15
CA LEU A 119 16.38 -23.49 8.93
C LEU A 119 16.42 -24.78 9.74
N GLU A 120 17.55 -25.50 9.72
CA GLU A 120 17.77 -26.71 10.50
C GLU A 120 17.60 -26.45 12.01
N TYR A 121 18.18 -25.35 12.50
CA TYR A 121 17.99 -24.93 13.89
C TYR A 121 16.52 -24.65 14.22
N ALA A 122 15.83 -23.87 13.37
CA ALA A 122 14.42 -23.55 13.57
C ALA A 122 13.55 -24.81 13.58
N GLN A 123 13.79 -25.75 12.65
CA GLN A 123 13.07 -27.01 12.60
C GLN A 123 13.31 -27.85 13.86
N LYS A 124 14.58 -27.95 14.31
CA LYS A 124 14.92 -28.67 15.53
C LYS A 124 14.20 -28.12 16.77
N ILE A 125 14.11 -26.80 16.90
CA ILE A 125 13.38 -26.15 18.00
C ILE A 125 11.88 -26.47 17.94
N LEU A 126 11.30 -26.44 16.74
CA LEU A 126 9.88 -26.79 16.55
C LEU A 126 9.62 -28.25 16.91
N ASP A 127 10.47 -29.17 16.46
CA ASP A 127 10.35 -30.61 16.71
C ASP A 127 10.57 -30.95 18.19
N SER A 128 11.48 -30.24 18.87
CA SER A 128 11.73 -30.43 20.30
C SER A 128 10.68 -29.76 21.19
N HIS A 129 9.75 -28.99 20.62
CA HIS A 129 8.79 -28.17 21.35
C HIS A 129 9.44 -27.33 22.47
N ASP A 130 10.63 -26.79 22.21
CA ASP A 130 11.35 -26.03 23.22
C ASP A 130 10.63 -24.69 23.49
N THR A 131 10.41 -24.41 24.77
CA THR A 131 9.69 -23.22 25.26
C THR A 131 10.64 -22.13 25.72
N PHE A 132 11.96 -22.37 25.68
CA PHE A 132 13.02 -21.44 26.08
C PHE A 132 12.93 -20.97 27.55
N HIS A 133 12.18 -21.66 28.41
CA HIS A 133 11.96 -21.23 29.80
C HIS A 133 13.22 -21.23 30.68
N ILE A 134 14.23 -22.02 30.31
CA ILE A 134 15.52 -22.12 31.01
C ILE A 134 16.66 -21.43 30.25
N VAL A 135 16.38 -20.87 29.08
CA VAL A 135 17.38 -20.25 28.20
C VAL A 135 17.46 -18.76 28.49
N ILE A 136 18.68 -18.24 28.57
CA ILE A 136 18.97 -16.80 28.65
C ILE A 136 19.53 -16.38 27.30
N PHE A 137 18.86 -15.44 26.64
CA PHE A 137 19.35 -14.80 25.43
C PHE A 137 20.20 -13.61 25.82
N PHE A 138 21.32 -13.42 25.14
CA PHE A 138 22.27 -12.37 25.45
C PHE A 138 22.70 -11.66 24.17
N ASP A 139 22.77 -10.33 24.20
CA ASP A 139 23.24 -9.53 23.06
C ASP A 139 23.97 -8.26 23.52
N GLU A 140 24.77 -7.71 22.62
CA GLU A 140 25.46 -6.43 22.78
C GLU A 140 24.77 -5.35 21.94
N CYS A 141 24.49 -4.21 22.55
CA CYS A 141 23.98 -3.04 21.85
C CYS A 141 24.80 -1.78 22.16
N SER A 142 25.12 -0.98 21.14
CA SER A 142 25.67 0.36 21.32
C SER A 142 24.54 1.40 21.29
N VAL A 143 24.39 2.16 22.37
CA VAL A 143 23.42 3.27 22.46
C VAL A 143 24.16 4.59 22.34
N PHE A 144 23.76 5.44 21.40
CA PHE A 144 24.32 6.78 21.24
C PHE A 144 23.70 7.74 22.25
N LEU A 145 24.52 8.57 22.91
CA LEU A 145 24.03 9.55 23.88
C LEU A 145 23.39 10.78 23.23
N GLU A 146 23.67 11.01 21.95
CA GLU A 146 23.18 12.17 21.20
C GLU A 146 22.18 11.76 20.12
N GLN A 147 21.05 12.48 20.03
CA GLN A 147 20.02 12.24 19.01
C GLN A 147 20.07 13.27 17.87
N TYR A 148 20.41 12.80 16.67
CA TYR A 148 20.43 13.63 15.46
C TYR A 148 19.17 13.38 14.61
N ARG A 149 18.24 14.33 14.60
CA ARG A 149 17.04 14.24 13.75
C ARG A 149 17.37 14.52 12.28
N LEU A 150 16.97 13.60 11.40
CA LEU A 150 17.05 13.76 9.94
C LEU A 150 16.05 14.80 9.41
N ILE A 151 14.94 15.00 10.12
CA ILE A 151 13.89 15.95 9.76
C ILE A 151 14.07 17.22 10.59
N CYS A 152 14.12 18.38 9.92
CA CYS A 152 14.13 19.69 10.58
C CYS A 152 13.33 20.70 9.78
N TYR A 153 12.65 21.60 10.47
CA TYR A 153 11.94 22.72 9.85
C TYR A 153 12.97 23.73 9.33
N GLN A 154 12.88 24.08 8.05
CA GLN A 154 13.69 25.12 7.42
C GLN A 154 12.78 26.10 6.69
N LYS A 155 13.14 27.38 6.72
CA LYS A 155 12.39 28.44 6.02
C LYS A 155 12.69 28.34 4.52
N VAL A 156 11.65 28.44 3.68
CA VAL A 156 11.69 28.16 2.24
C VAL A 156 12.78 28.95 1.49
N ASP A 157 13.06 30.18 1.93
CA ASP A 157 14.02 31.09 1.25
C ASP A 157 15.40 31.15 1.91
N LYS A 158 15.67 30.30 2.91
CA LYS A 158 16.98 30.25 3.56
C LYS A 158 17.82 29.13 2.94
N PRO A 159 19.13 29.35 2.75
CA PRO A 159 20.01 28.30 2.26
C PRO A 159 20.00 27.11 3.24
N LEU A 160 20.05 25.90 2.67
CA LEU A 160 19.99 24.67 3.44
C LEU A 160 21.21 24.58 4.38
N LYS A 161 21.00 24.71 5.69
CA LYS A 161 22.09 24.57 6.66
C LYS A 161 22.41 23.09 6.85
N ARG A 162 23.64 22.70 6.49
CA ARG A 162 24.17 21.37 6.81
C ARG A 162 24.37 21.27 8.32
N LYS A 163 23.78 20.24 8.95
CA LYS A 163 24.03 19.94 10.35
C LYS A 163 25.25 19.02 10.44
N PRO A 164 26.26 19.34 11.26
CA PRO A 164 27.38 18.43 11.47
C PRO A 164 26.88 17.17 12.18
N LYS A 165 27.31 16.00 11.70
CA LYS A 165 27.14 14.72 12.39
C LYS A 165 28.53 14.21 12.75
N PRO A 166 28.85 13.99 14.03
CA PRO A 166 30.12 13.41 14.42
C PRO A 166 30.31 12.04 13.77
N LYS A 167 31.52 11.77 13.25
CA LYS A 167 31.85 10.46 12.68
C LYS A 167 31.90 9.37 13.76
N HIS A 168 32.33 9.75 14.97
CA HIS A 168 32.46 8.88 16.13
C HIS A 168 31.72 9.52 17.32
N PRO A 169 30.38 9.47 17.35
CA PRO A 169 29.60 10.02 18.44
C PRO A 169 29.84 9.24 19.73
N LEU A 170 29.67 9.92 20.87
CA LEU A 170 29.75 9.29 22.18
C LEU A 170 28.65 8.23 22.31
N LYS A 171 29.05 7.02 22.69
CA LYS A 171 28.17 5.86 22.80
C LYS A 171 28.49 5.06 24.05
N VAL A 172 27.47 4.41 24.58
CA VAL A 172 27.55 3.45 25.67
C VAL A 172 27.37 2.06 25.09
N HIS A 173 28.26 1.14 25.45
CA HIS A 173 28.12 -0.27 25.12
C HIS A 173 27.33 -0.96 26.22
N VAL A 174 26.24 -1.61 25.87
CA VAL A 174 25.32 -2.26 26.80
C VAL A 174 25.29 -3.76 26.50
N TRP A 175 25.45 -4.54 27.55
CA TRP A 175 25.51 -5.99 27.57
C TRP A 175 24.33 -6.46 28.42
N ALA A 176 23.36 -7.16 27.81
CA ALA A 176 22.11 -7.49 28.49
C ALA A 176 21.60 -8.90 28.16
N GLY A 177 21.12 -9.58 29.20
CA GLY A 177 20.48 -10.89 29.11
C GLY A 177 18.97 -10.82 29.34
N ILE A 178 18.19 -11.58 28.59
CA ILE A 178 16.74 -11.68 28.75
C ILE A 178 16.28 -13.13 28.72
N ASN A 179 15.27 -13.46 29.53
CA ASN A 179 14.57 -14.73 29.46
C ASN A 179 13.04 -14.48 29.31
N PRO A 180 12.24 -15.50 28.98
CA PRO A 180 10.79 -15.34 28.83
C PRO A 180 10.05 -14.87 30.09
N LYS A 181 10.65 -15.00 31.28
CA LYS A 181 10.09 -14.58 32.57
C LYS A 181 10.45 -13.13 32.93
N GLY A 182 11.38 -12.50 32.21
CA GLY A 182 11.81 -11.12 32.44
C GLY A 182 13.28 -10.87 32.07
N GLY A 183 13.72 -9.62 32.22
CA GLY A 183 15.12 -9.23 32.03
C GLY A 183 15.98 -9.64 33.23
N THR A 184 17.16 -10.20 32.96
CA THR A 184 18.17 -10.48 33.99
C THR A 184 19.29 -9.43 33.88
N VAL A 185 19.70 -8.89 35.03
CA VAL A 185 20.40 -7.60 35.22
C VAL A 185 21.78 -7.47 34.55
N PHE A 186 22.10 -6.21 34.21
CA PHE A 186 23.22 -5.63 33.46
C PHE A 186 24.63 -5.79 34.08
N LEU A 187 25.64 -5.93 33.21
CA LEU A 187 27.05 -5.63 33.51
C LEU A 187 27.46 -4.38 32.71
N HIS A 188 27.90 -3.33 33.40
CA HIS A 188 28.48 -2.12 32.80
C HIS A 188 30.01 -2.22 32.84
N LEU A 189 30.68 -2.00 31.70
CA LEU A 189 32.10 -1.67 31.59
C LEU A 189 32.24 -0.38 30.76
#